data_AF-A0A0B2VIP2-F1
#
_entry.id   AF-A0A0B2VIP2-F1
#
_cell.length_a   1.000
_cell.length_b   1.000
_cell.length_c   1.000
_cell.angle_alpha   90.00
_cell.angle_beta   90.00
_cell.angle_gamma   90.00
#
_symmetry.space_group_name_H-M   'P 1'
#
loop_
_entity.id
_entity.type
_entity.pdbx_description
1 polymer ?
#
loop_
_entity_poly.entity_id
_entity_poly.type
_entity_poly.pdbx_seq_one_letter_code
_entity_poly.pdbx_strand_id
1 'polypeptide(L)'
;MVRSKSKKSRADPANGTPSKTSDKSEPLSDKRKAQIKTSVQECFKAAFKSKNASTLSDINRRFKQAFTDSSKSATEVDYFLKCVRFAIELACEKGTEKDNRANCIRMVANTAILLAKDQKLQLLDAVVQLCKEV
;
A
#
# COMPACT_ATOMS: atom_id res chain seq x y z
N MET A 1 1.94 -58.42 -48.87
CA MET A 1 2.79 -57.86 -49.95
C MET A 1 1.85 -57.09 -50.86
N VAL A 2 1.89 -55.77 -50.98
CA VAL A 2 2.92 -54.93 -51.64
C VAL A 2 3.00 -53.56 -50.94
N ARG A 3 4.23 -53.04 -50.83
CA ARG A 3 4.59 -51.72 -50.27
C ARG A 3 4.33 -50.60 -51.28
N SER A 4 3.88 -49.43 -50.81
CA SER A 4 4.13 -48.14 -51.48
C SER A 4 4.51 -47.07 -50.45
N LYS A 5 5.60 -46.36 -50.74
CA LYS A 5 6.34 -45.45 -49.86
C LYS A 5 5.87 -43.99 -49.99
N SER A 6 6.00 -43.28 -48.85
CA SER A 6 6.46 -41.90 -48.66
C SER A 6 5.80 -40.71 -49.38
N LYS A 7 5.32 -39.76 -48.58
CA LYS A 7 5.77 -38.36 -48.68
C LYS A 7 5.76 -37.66 -47.30
N LYS A 8 6.88 -37.00 -47.02
CA LYS A 8 7.25 -36.25 -45.83
C LYS A 8 7.03 -34.76 -46.09
N SER A 9 6.35 -34.06 -45.19
CA SER A 9 6.29 -32.60 -45.06
C SER A 9 5.60 -32.27 -43.74
N ARG A 10 5.96 -31.29 -42.91
CA ARG A 10 7.12 -30.42 -42.65
C ARG A 10 6.78 -29.80 -41.26
N ALA A 11 7.77 -29.28 -40.53
CA ALA A 11 7.61 -28.56 -39.25
C ALA A 11 6.55 -27.42 -39.37
N ASP A 12 5.84 -26.96 -38.32
CA ASP A 12 6.37 -26.33 -37.11
C ASP A 12 5.39 -26.38 -35.90
N PRO A 13 5.90 -26.27 -34.66
CA PRO A 13 5.10 -26.05 -33.47
C PRO A 13 4.72 -24.57 -33.35
N ALA A 14 3.44 -24.24 -33.47
CA ALA A 14 2.94 -22.93 -33.10
C ALA A 14 2.92 -22.81 -31.57
N ASN A 15 4.06 -22.33 -31.08
CA ASN A 15 4.33 -21.73 -29.78
C ASN A 15 3.10 -20.90 -29.32
N GLY A 16 2.32 -21.46 -28.39
CA GLY A 16 1.29 -20.73 -27.67
C GLY A 16 1.97 -19.76 -26.70
N THR A 17 2.25 -18.55 -27.19
CA THR A 17 2.79 -17.45 -26.40
C THR A 17 1.97 -17.27 -25.12
N PRO A 18 2.57 -17.33 -23.91
CA PRO A 18 1.86 -16.90 -22.72
C PRO A 18 1.62 -15.40 -22.86
N SER A 19 0.35 -14.99 -22.92
CA SER A 19 -0.07 -13.60 -22.79
C SER A 19 0.43 -13.07 -21.45
N LYS A 20 1.64 -12.51 -21.43
CA LYS A 20 2.06 -11.54 -20.43
C LYS A 20 1.23 -10.28 -20.71
N THR A 21 0.01 -10.24 -20.19
CA THR A 21 -0.60 -8.98 -19.78
C THR A 21 0.27 -8.45 -18.65
N SER A 22 1.36 -7.81 -19.05
CA SER A 22 2.15 -6.95 -18.20
C SER A 22 1.20 -5.84 -17.77
N ASP A 23 0.62 -5.95 -16.58
CA ASP A 23 0.10 -4.81 -15.84
C ASP A 23 1.27 -3.84 -15.60
N LYS A 24 1.63 -3.10 -16.64
CA LYS A 24 2.50 -1.93 -16.55
C LYS A 24 1.61 -0.84 -15.97
N SER A 25 1.36 -0.94 -14.67
CA SER A 25 0.82 0.17 -13.90
C SER A 25 1.73 1.37 -14.15
N GLU A 26 1.20 2.44 -14.75
CA GLU A 26 1.98 3.62 -15.05
C GLU A 26 2.69 4.13 -13.78
N PRO A 27 3.97 4.53 -13.89
CA PRO A 27 4.70 5.04 -12.75
C PRO A 27 4.04 6.34 -12.25
N LEU A 28 3.84 6.43 -10.93
CA LEU A 28 3.33 7.64 -10.31
C LEU A 28 4.21 8.85 -10.61
N SER A 29 3.60 9.96 -11.00
CA SER A 29 4.30 11.23 -11.16
C SER A 29 4.90 11.71 -9.84
N ASP A 30 6.03 12.40 -9.91
CA ASP A 30 6.72 12.88 -8.70
C ASP A 30 5.89 13.90 -7.92
N LYS A 31 5.09 14.71 -8.63
CA LYS A 31 4.11 15.61 -7.99
C LYS A 31 3.10 14.83 -7.15
N ARG A 32 2.58 13.71 -7.66
CA ARG A 32 1.61 12.90 -6.91
C ARG A 32 2.26 12.17 -5.73
N LYS A 33 3.46 11.61 -5.92
CA LYS A 33 4.25 11.04 -4.83
C LYS A 33 4.51 12.05 -3.71
N ALA A 34 4.87 13.28 -4.06
CA ALA A 34 5.10 14.34 -3.09
C ALA A 34 3.83 14.68 -2.31
N GLN A 35 2.68 14.79 -2.98
CA GLN A 35 1.39 15.02 -2.31
C GLN A 35 1.05 13.92 -1.30
N ILE A 36 1.09 12.65 -1.72
CA ILE A 36 0.78 11.50 -0.87
C ILE A 36 1.71 11.47 0.34
N LYS A 37 3.02 11.63 0.11
CA LYS A 37 4.04 11.66 1.16
C LYS A 37 3.77 12.77 2.16
N THR A 38 3.51 13.99 1.69
CA THR A 38 3.22 15.15 2.55
C THR A 38 1.99 14.90 3.42
N SER A 39 0.89 14.41 2.84
CA SER A 39 -0.33 14.13 3.60
C SER A 39 -0.11 13.10 4.73
N VAL A 40 0.63 12.02 4.44
CA VAL A 40 0.99 11.02 5.47
C VAL A 40 1.87 11.66 6.55
N GLN A 41 2.93 12.37 6.15
CA GLN A 41 3.87 12.99 7.09
C GLN A 41 3.19 14.01 8.00
N GLU A 42 2.27 14.82 7.48
CA GLU A 42 1.53 15.80 8.29
C GLU A 42 0.63 15.13 9.31
N CYS A 43 -0.04 14.04 8.95
CA CYS A 43 -0.87 13.26 9.88
C CYS A 43 -0.01 12.67 11.00
N PHE A 44 1.14 12.06 10.67
CA PHE A 44 2.06 11.50 11.67
C PHE A 44 2.65 12.57 12.57
N LYS A 45 3.12 13.70 12.02
CA LYS A 45 3.63 14.83 12.82
C LYS A 45 2.57 15.38 13.78
N ALA A 46 1.32 15.46 13.33
CA ALA A 46 0.22 15.93 14.16
C ALA A 46 -0.15 14.90 15.25
N ALA A 47 -0.22 13.61 14.91
CA ALA A 47 -0.50 12.54 15.86
C ALA A 47 0.56 12.48 16.96
N PHE A 48 1.82 12.60 16.57
CA PHE A 48 2.96 12.60 17.47
C PHE A 48 2.89 13.72 18.52
N LYS A 49 2.45 14.92 18.12
CA LYS A 49 2.35 16.09 19.01
C LYS A 49 1.02 16.17 19.76
N SER A 50 0.08 15.27 19.47
CA SER A 50 -1.27 15.35 20.02
C SER A 50 -1.28 15.05 21.51
N LYS A 51 -2.00 15.90 22.28
CA LYS A 51 -2.16 15.75 23.73
C LYS A 51 -3.59 15.44 24.17
N ASN A 52 -4.55 15.43 23.25
CA ASN A 52 -5.95 15.22 23.58
C ASN A 52 -6.70 14.38 22.52
N ALA A 53 -7.82 13.80 22.95
CA ALA A 53 -8.58 12.86 22.15
C ALA A 53 -9.31 13.52 20.95
N SER A 54 -9.77 14.76 21.09
CA SER A 54 -10.45 15.48 20.00
C SER A 54 -9.49 15.72 18.82
N THR A 55 -8.25 16.15 19.10
CA THR A 55 -7.22 16.33 18.09
C THR A 55 -6.91 15.01 17.38
N LEU A 56 -6.83 13.89 18.11
CA LEU A 56 -6.63 12.56 17.50
C LEU A 56 -7.80 12.15 16.59
N SER A 57 -9.04 12.48 16.95
CA SER A 57 -10.21 12.22 16.11
C SER A 57 -10.13 12.97 14.77
N ASP A 58 -9.79 14.26 14.81
CA ASP A 58 -9.61 15.06 13.59
C ASP A 58 -8.44 14.57 12.73
N ILE A 59 -7.35 14.11 13.37
CA ILE A 59 -6.22 13.50 12.67
C ILE A 59 -6.64 12.19 12.01
N ASN A 60 -7.39 11.33 12.70
CA ASN A 60 -7.91 10.07 12.12
C ASN A 60 -8.78 10.34 10.89
N ARG A 61 -9.66 11.36 10.96
CA ARG A 61 -10.47 11.77 9.81
C ARG A 61 -9.60 12.19 8.62
N ARG A 62 -8.58 13.03 8.85
CA ARG A 62 -7.65 13.47 7.80
C ARG A 62 -6.83 12.32 7.22
N PHE A 63 -6.37 11.39 8.05
CA PHE A 63 -5.61 10.23 7.61
C PHE A 63 -6.48 9.26 6.79
N LYS A 64 -7.74 9.01 7.20
CA LYS A 64 -8.72 8.26 6.39
C LYS A 64 -8.96 8.94 5.04
N GLN A 65 -9.09 10.27 5.02
CA GLN A 65 -9.24 11.02 3.78
C GLN A 65 -8.01 10.86 2.88
N ALA A 66 -6.80 10.98 3.43
CA ALA A 66 -5.57 10.79 2.67
C ALA A 66 -5.48 9.39 2.03
N PHE A 67 -5.86 8.33 2.76
CA PHE A 67 -5.95 6.98 2.19
C PHE A 67 -6.97 6.92 1.05
N THR A 68 -8.16 7.50 1.25
CA THR A 68 -9.24 7.51 0.25
C THR A 68 -8.82 8.25 -1.01
N ASP A 69 -8.15 9.39 -0.87
CA ASP A 69 -7.61 10.16 -1.99
C ASP A 69 -6.53 9.41 -2.75
N SER A 70 -5.74 8.58 -2.06
CA SER A 70 -4.73 7.68 -2.63
C SER A 70 -5.30 6.34 -3.10
N SER A 71 -6.60 6.09 -2.96
CA SER A 71 -7.25 4.84 -3.40
C SER A 71 -7.73 4.89 -4.85
N LYS A 72 -7.22 5.83 -5.65
CA LYS A 72 -7.60 6.01 -7.07
C LYS A 72 -6.97 4.98 -8.00
N SER A 73 -5.83 4.41 -7.60
CA SER A 73 -5.14 3.35 -8.34
C SER A 73 -4.35 2.47 -7.38
N ALA A 74 -4.05 1.23 -7.80
CA ALA A 74 -3.23 0.31 -7.01
C ALA A 74 -1.84 0.91 -6.71
N THR A 75 -1.22 1.58 -7.70
CA THR A 75 0.09 2.24 -7.52
C THR A 75 0.05 3.33 -6.44
N GLU A 76 -1.03 4.11 -6.36
CA GLU A 76 -1.20 5.14 -5.32
C GLU A 76 -1.37 4.53 -3.93
N VAL A 77 -2.15 3.46 -3.82
CA VAL A 77 -2.31 2.72 -2.56
C VAL A 77 -0.97 2.16 -2.12
N ASP A 78 -0.24 1.47 -3.00
CA ASP A 78 1.07 0.90 -2.68
C ASP A 78 2.06 1.96 -2.21
N TYR A 79 2.09 3.12 -2.88
CA TYR A 79 2.96 4.22 -2.47
C TYR A 79 2.52 4.85 -1.14
N PHE A 80 1.22 5.01 -0.90
CA PHE A 80 0.68 5.45 0.38
C PHE A 80 1.10 4.50 1.50
N LEU A 81 0.91 3.19 1.32
CA LEU A 81 1.27 2.17 2.31
C LEU A 81 2.79 2.15 2.58
N LYS A 82 3.63 2.34 1.56
CA LYS A 82 5.08 2.52 1.74
C LYS A 82 5.41 3.74 2.62
N CYS A 83 4.73 4.87 2.40
CA CYS A 83 4.90 6.06 3.23
C CYS A 83 4.46 5.81 4.69
N VAL A 84 3.34 5.11 4.88
CA VAL A 84 2.83 4.75 6.22
C VAL A 84 3.81 3.84 6.94
N ARG A 85 4.31 2.79 6.28
CA ARG A 85 5.32 1.88 6.85
C ARG A 85 6.53 2.65 7.36
N PHE A 86 7.13 3.47 6.50
CA PHE A 86 8.29 4.28 6.86
C PHE A 86 8.01 5.21 8.05
N ALA A 87 6.82 5.83 8.08
CA ALA A 87 6.44 6.72 9.17
C ALA A 87 6.22 5.98 10.50
N ILE A 88 5.71 4.74 10.47
CA ILE A 88 5.62 3.89 11.66
C ILE A 88 7.01 3.48 12.15
N GLU A 89 7.87 3.01 11.25
CA GLU A 89 9.26 2.64 11.59
C GLU A 89 9.99 3.80 12.26
N LEU A 90 9.85 5.02 11.71
CA LEU A 90 10.40 6.23 12.30
C LEU A 90 9.80 6.56 13.67
N ALA A 91 8.47 6.43 13.84
CA ALA A 91 7.82 6.65 15.13
C ALA A 91 8.22 5.60 16.19
N CYS A 92 8.67 4.42 15.76
CA CYS A 92 9.13 3.34 16.61
C CYS A 92 10.64 3.40 16.91
N GLU A 93 11.39 4.34 16.32
CA GLU A 93 12.82 4.49 16.55
C GLU A 93 13.15 4.81 18.02
N LYS A 94 14.27 4.27 18.51
CA LYS A 94 14.72 4.44 19.92
C LYS A 94 14.93 5.93 20.23
N GLY A 95 14.46 6.37 21.41
CA GLY A 95 14.53 7.77 21.84
C GLY A 95 13.22 8.54 21.71
N THR A 96 12.20 7.94 21.08
CA THR A 96 10.86 8.52 20.95
C THR A 96 10.02 8.30 22.21
N GLU A 97 9.33 9.35 22.70
CA GLU A 97 8.39 9.27 23.83
C GLU A 97 7.29 8.22 23.56
N LYS A 98 7.08 7.32 24.53
CA LYS A 98 6.18 6.16 24.43
C LYS A 98 4.73 6.56 24.11
N ASP A 99 4.26 7.69 24.64
CA ASP A 99 2.89 8.16 24.43
C ASP A 99 2.71 8.78 23.03
N ASN A 100 3.71 9.51 22.55
CA ASN A 100 3.68 10.15 21.23
C ASN A 100 3.68 9.10 20.12
N ARG A 101 4.50 8.04 20.25
CA ARG A 101 4.45 6.91 19.30
C ARG A 101 3.10 6.18 19.36
N ALA A 102 2.52 6.00 20.55
CA ALA A 102 1.24 5.31 20.71
C ALA A 102 0.12 6.05 19.96
N ASN A 103 0.16 7.39 19.91
CA ASN A 103 -0.79 8.17 19.13
C ASN A 103 -0.70 7.89 17.62
N CYS A 104 0.51 7.80 17.06
CA CYS A 104 0.72 7.45 15.67
C CYS A 104 0.17 6.05 15.35
N ILE A 105 0.47 5.06 16.20
CA ILE A 105 -0.01 3.68 16.02
C ILE A 105 -1.54 3.61 16.13
N ARG A 106 -2.13 4.26 17.14
CA ARG A 106 -3.59 4.32 17.29
C ARG A 106 -4.26 4.95 16.08
N MET A 107 -3.67 5.99 15.50
CA MET A 107 -4.23 6.63 14.30
C MET A 107 -4.31 5.66 13.13
N VAL A 108 -3.23 4.93 12.86
CA VAL A 108 -3.17 3.95 11.77
C VAL A 108 -4.15 2.81 12.04
N ALA A 109 -4.13 2.23 13.25
CA ALA A 109 -4.99 1.11 13.62
C ALA A 109 -6.48 1.46 13.55
N ASN A 110 -6.88 2.62 14.10
CA ASN A 110 -8.26 3.08 14.04
C ASN A 110 -8.72 3.26 12.59
N THR A 111 -7.86 3.84 11.75
CA THR A 111 -8.19 4.05 10.33
C THR A 111 -8.31 2.73 9.59
N ALA A 112 -7.41 1.78 9.84
CA ALA A 112 -7.47 0.43 9.27
C ALA A 112 -8.79 -0.28 9.63
N ILE A 113 -9.19 -0.24 10.90
CA ILE A 113 -10.46 -0.83 11.37
C ILE A 113 -11.67 -0.16 10.71
N LEU A 114 -11.66 1.17 10.60
CA LEU A 114 -12.75 1.91 9.96
C LEU A 114 -12.86 1.59 8.46
N LEU A 115 -11.74 1.44 7.76
CA LEU A 115 -11.71 1.08 6.35
C LEU A 115 -12.12 -0.39 6.13
N ALA A 116 -11.80 -1.28 7.06
CA ALA A 116 -12.18 -2.69 6.97
C ALA A 116 -13.71 -2.89 7.02
N LYS A 117 -14.46 -2.00 7.69
CA LYS A 117 -15.94 -1.99 7.64
C LYS A 117 -16.47 -1.79 6.21
N ASP A 118 -15.72 -1.05 5.39
CA ASP A 118 -16.00 -0.78 3.99
C ASP A 118 -15.34 -1.80 3.05
N GLN A 119 -14.89 -2.95 3.56
CA GLN A 119 -14.14 -4.00 2.83
C GLN A 119 -12.81 -3.52 2.21
N LYS A 120 -12.27 -2.39 2.68
CA LYS A 120 -10.96 -1.86 2.27
C LYS A 120 -9.88 -2.33 3.22
N LEU A 121 -9.35 -3.52 2.95
CA LEU A 121 -8.45 -4.23 3.86
C LEU A 121 -6.96 -3.87 3.68
N GLN A 122 -6.59 -3.14 2.63
CA GLN A 122 -5.18 -2.94 2.26
C GLN A 122 -4.33 -2.31 3.37
N LEU A 123 -4.88 -1.35 4.12
CA LEU A 123 -4.18 -0.74 5.25
C LEU A 123 -4.07 -1.69 6.45
N LEU A 124 -5.11 -2.50 6.70
CA LEU A 124 -5.10 -3.49 7.78
C LEU A 124 -4.06 -4.58 7.49
N ASP A 125 -4.04 -5.10 6.26
CA ASP A 125 -3.08 -6.12 5.83
C ASP A 125 -1.64 -5.61 5.93
N ALA A 126 -1.38 -4.36 5.54
CA ALA A 126 -0.07 -3.74 5.68
C ALA A 126 0.37 -3.60 7.14
N VAL A 127 -0.53 -3.26 8.05
CA VAL A 127 -0.24 -3.19 9.49
C VAL A 127 0.05 -4.58 10.06
N VAL A 128 -0.75 -5.58 9.71
CA VAL A 128 -0.53 -6.98 10.14
C VAL A 128 0.83 -7.48 9.64
N GLN A 129 1.18 -7.18 8.39
CA GLN A 129 2.47 -7.58 7.83
C GLN A 129 3.63 -6.91 8.57
N LEU A 130 3.53 -5.62 8.88
CA LEU A 130 4.53 -4.93 9.68
C LEU A 130 4.73 -5.59 11.06
N CYS A 131 3.64 -5.99 11.72
CA CYS A 131 3.71 -6.67 13.03
C CYS A 131 4.34 -8.07 12.98
N LYS A 132 4.44 -8.70 11.80
CA LYS A 132 5.11 -10.00 11.63
C LYS A 132 6.61 -9.87 11.37
N GLU A 133 7.04 -8.72 10.86
CA GLU A 133 8.44 -8.45 10.49
C GLU A 133 9.27 -7.86 11.65
N VAL A 134 8.61 -7.40 12.72
CA VAL A 134 9.21 -6.82 13.94
C VAL A 134 9.31 -7.88 15.03
#